data_AF-A0A494RHN2-F1
#
_entry.id   AF-A0A494RHN2-F1
#
_cell.length_a   1.000
_cell.length_b   1.000
_cell.length_c   1.000
_cell.angle_alpha   90.00
_cell.angle_beta   90.00
_cell.angle_gamma   90.00
#
_symmetry.space_group_name_H-M   'P 1'
#
loop_
_entity.id
_entity.type
_entity.pdbx_description
1 polymer ?
#
loop_
_entity_poly.entity_id
_entity_poly.type
_entity_poly.pdbx_seq_one_letter_code
_entity_poly.pdbx_strand_id
1 'polypeptide(L)'
;MKITGPQARAARALVQWPREHVARLAGLTLEALASFERENIDPGEEARSRLQAALEEGGAVFLSEDDGGLGVRLKFTRKEVRSIRRLENEGGPVGDDDI
;
A
#
# COMPACT_ATOMS: atom_id res chain seq x y z
N MET A 1 -6.91 -8.89 -11.91
CA MET A 1 -7.48 -9.30 -10.61
C MET A 1 -8.21 -8.12 -10.02
N LYS A 2 -9.44 -8.26 -9.51
CA LYS A 2 -10.22 -7.15 -8.93
C LYS A 2 -10.16 -7.24 -7.41
N ILE A 3 -9.62 -6.23 -6.75
CA ILE A 3 -9.58 -6.18 -5.27
C ILE A 3 -10.99 -6.07 -4.69
N THR A 4 -11.23 -6.71 -3.55
CA THR A 4 -12.50 -6.64 -2.81
C THR A 4 -12.46 -5.53 -1.74
N GLY A 5 -13.64 -5.15 -1.23
CA GLY A 5 -13.76 -4.22 -0.11
C GLY A 5 -12.96 -4.62 1.13
N PRO A 6 -13.04 -5.90 1.59
CA PRO A 6 -12.24 -6.41 2.69
C PRO A 6 -10.73 -6.37 2.41
N GLN A 7 -10.29 -6.70 1.18
CA GLN A 7 -8.88 -6.59 0.81
C GLN A 7 -8.40 -5.13 0.83
N ALA A 8 -9.17 -4.18 0.31
CA ALA A 8 -8.82 -2.76 0.36
C ALA A 8 -8.71 -2.26 1.81
N ARG A 9 -9.64 -2.66 2.68
CA ARG A 9 -9.60 -2.33 4.11
C ARG A 9 -8.37 -2.93 4.80
N ALA A 10 -8.04 -4.19 4.52
CA ALA A 10 -6.87 -4.86 5.05
C ALA A 10 -5.57 -4.19 4.59
N ALA A 11 -5.46 -3.91 3.28
CA ALA A 11 -4.33 -3.19 2.70
C ALA A 11 -4.11 -1.84 3.38
N ARG A 12 -5.18 -1.05 3.56
CA ARG A 12 -5.09 0.26 4.24
C ARG A 12 -4.57 0.13 5.68
N ALA A 13 -5.04 -0.88 6.41
CA ALA A 13 -4.55 -1.14 7.76
C ALA A 13 -3.08 -1.55 7.78
N LEU A 14 -2.64 -2.38 6.81
CA LEU A 14 -1.25 -2.82 6.68
C LEU A 14 -0.29 -1.68 6.37
N VAL A 15 -0.65 -0.81 5.40
CA VAL A 15 0.17 0.36 5.01
C VAL A 15 0.03 1.54 6.00
N GLN A 16 -0.84 1.41 7.00
CA GLN A 16 -1.07 2.40 8.06
C GLN A 16 -1.49 3.79 7.55
N TRP A 17 -2.23 3.84 6.43
CA TRP A 17 -2.72 5.10 5.88
C TRP A 17 -4.12 5.44 6.38
N PRO A 18 -4.39 6.71 6.71
CA PRO A 18 -5.75 7.15 7.00
C PRO A 18 -6.61 7.05 5.74
N ARG A 19 -7.91 6.83 5.90
CA ARG A 19 -8.82 6.57 4.77
C ARG A 19 -8.90 7.77 3.83
N GLU A 20 -8.86 8.98 4.39
CA GLU A 20 -8.86 10.26 3.69
C GLU A 20 -7.66 10.37 2.74
N HIS A 21 -6.48 9.88 3.17
CA HIS A 21 -5.29 9.87 2.35
C HIS A 21 -5.42 8.92 1.16
N VAL A 22 -5.90 7.69 1.40
CA VAL A 22 -6.13 6.70 0.34
C VAL A 22 -7.20 7.18 -0.63
N ALA A 23 -8.30 7.74 -0.14
CA ALA A 23 -9.38 8.27 -0.97
C ALA A 23 -8.86 9.35 -1.92
N ARG A 24 -8.06 10.30 -1.41
CA ARG A 24 -7.44 11.35 -2.22
C ARG A 24 -6.50 10.78 -3.30
N LEU A 25 -5.62 9.83 -2.94
CA LEU A 25 -4.72 9.19 -3.92
C LEU A 25 -5.48 8.40 -4.98
N ALA A 26 -6.52 7.68 -4.58
CA ALA A 26 -7.37 6.89 -5.46
C ALA A 26 -8.35 7.75 -6.27
N GLY A 27 -8.47 9.07 -5.99
CA GLY A 27 -9.47 9.96 -6.59
C GLY A 27 -10.92 9.55 -6.29
N LEU A 28 -11.18 9.15 -5.06
CA LEU A 28 -12.49 8.77 -4.53
C LEU A 28 -12.92 9.74 -3.42
N THR A 29 -14.22 9.85 -3.18
CA THR A 29 -14.72 10.49 -1.95
C THR A 29 -14.48 9.58 -0.74
N LEU A 30 -14.44 10.18 0.45
CA LEU A 30 -14.26 9.43 1.69
C LEU A 30 -15.39 8.43 1.90
N GLU A 31 -16.62 8.83 1.58
CA GLU A 31 -17.85 8.03 1.71
C GLU A 31 -17.86 6.87 0.72
N ALA A 32 -17.41 7.09 -0.52
CA ALA A 32 -17.33 6.04 -1.54
C ALA A 32 -16.33 4.95 -1.11
N LEU A 33 -15.14 5.35 -0.65
CA LEU A 33 -14.16 4.39 -0.15
C LEU A 33 -14.66 3.68 1.12
N ALA A 34 -15.27 4.41 2.06
CA ALA A 34 -15.83 3.84 3.28
C ALA A 34 -16.98 2.84 3.01
N SER A 35 -17.77 3.07 1.97
CA SER A 35 -18.86 2.19 1.55
C SER A 35 -18.34 0.97 0.81
N PHE A 36 -17.37 1.16 -0.09
CA PHE A 36 -16.70 0.05 -0.78
C PHE A 36 -15.97 -0.88 0.20
N GLU A 37 -15.24 -0.33 1.18
CA GLU A 37 -14.57 -1.13 2.22
C GLU A 37 -15.56 -1.98 3.04
N ARG A 38 -16.85 -1.63 3.07
CA ARG A 38 -17.94 -2.36 3.75
C ARG A 38 -18.76 -3.24 2.80
N GLU A 39 -18.37 -3.32 1.54
CA GLU A 39 -19.09 -4.05 0.49
C GLU A 39 -20.50 -3.52 0.23
N ASN A 40 -20.76 -2.25 0.57
CA ASN A 40 -22.06 -1.62 0.36
C ASN A 40 -22.24 -1.10 -1.09
N ILE A 41 -21.13 -0.78 -1.77
CA ILE A 41 -21.13 -0.30 -3.17
C ILE A 41 -19.96 -0.92 -3.93
N ASP A 42 -20.12 -1.09 -5.25
CA ASP A 42 -18.99 -1.26 -6.18
C ASP A 42 -18.71 0.09 -6.86
N PRO A 43 -17.55 0.74 -6.64
CA PRO A 43 -17.23 2.03 -7.23
C PRO A 43 -16.86 1.93 -8.74
N GLY A 44 -16.88 0.72 -9.31
CA GLY A 44 -16.52 0.46 -10.71
C GLY A 44 -15.10 -0.07 -10.85
N GLU A 45 -14.78 -0.57 -12.04
CA GLU A 45 -13.48 -1.18 -12.33
C GLU A 45 -12.33 -0.17 -12.28
N GLU A 46 -12.49 0.99 -12.92
CA GLU A 46 -11.48 2.04 -12.94
C GLU A 46 -11.15 2.57 -11.53
N ALA A 47 -12.17 2.78 -10.70
CA ALA A 47 -12.00 3.17 -9.31
C ALA A 47 -11.25 2.13 -8.48
N ARG A 48 -11.57 0.83 -8.66
CA ARG A 48 -10.85 -0.26 -8.00
C ARG A 48 -9.40 -0.33 -8.43
N SER A 49 -9.09 -0.12 -9.71
CA SER A 49 -7.71 -0.10 -10.21
C SER A 49 -6.91 1.07 -9.61
N ARG A 50 -7.48 2.27 -9.55
CA ARG A 50 -6.84 3.43 -8.89
C ARG A 50 -6.60 3.19 -7.40
N LEU A 51 -7.58 2.58 -6.72
CA LEU A 51 -7.47 2.23 -5.30
C LEU A 51 -6.40 1.17 -5.05
N GLN A 52 -6.35 0.12 -5.88
CA GLN A 52 -5.31 -0.89 -5.82
C GLN A 52 -3.91 -0.27 -5.98
N ALA A 53 -3.72 0.55 -7.03
CA ALA A 53 -2.45 1.21 -7.31
C ALA A 53 -2.00 2.11 -6.14
N ALA A 54 -2.91 2.90 -5.58
CA ALA A 54 -2.61 3.75 -4.42
C ALA A 54 -2.14 2.93 -3.21
N LEU A 55 -2.77 1.79 -2.93
CA LEU A 55 -2.40 0.93 -1.81
C LEU A 55 -1.08 0.18 -2.07
N GLU A 56 -0.83 -0.22 -3.32
CA GLU A 56 0.45 -0.83 -3.74
C GLU A 56 1.61 0.16 -3.65
N GLU A 57 1.39 1.45 -3.90
CA GLU A 57 2.37 2.52 -3.65
C GLU A 57 2.74 2.61 -2.15
N GLY A 58 1.76 2.42 -1.27
CA GLY A 58 1.98 2.29 0.18
C GLY A 58 2.68 0.99 0.61
N GLY A 59 2.96 0.09 -0.33
CA GLY A 59 3.66 -1.16 -0.09
C GLY A 59 2.75 -2.35 0.16
N ALA A 60 1.44 -2.26 -0.11
CA ALA A 60 0.57 -3.43 -0.14
C ALA A 60 0.89 -4.33 -1.34
N VAL A 61 0.67 -5.63 -1.19
CA VAL A 61 0.72 -6.62 -2.26
C VAL A 61 -0.53 -7.46 -2.15
N PHE A 62 -1.37 -7.45 -3.19
CA PHE A 62 -2.59 -8.23 -3.26
C PHE A 62 -2.30 -9.64 -3.78
N LEU A 63 -2.86 -10.64 -3.12
CA LEU A 63 -2.68 -12.05 -3.44
C LEU A 63 -3.95 -12.60 -4.10
N SER A 64 -3.75 -13.43 -5.13
CA SER A 64 -4.83 -14.14 -5.80
C SER A 64 -5.24 -15.40 -5.04
N GLU A 65 -6.35 -16.03 -5.43
CA GLU A 65 -6.73 -17.34 -4.87
C GLU A 65 -5.65 -18.40 -5.09
N ASP A 66 -4.93 -18.31 -6.21
CA ASP A 66 -3.85 -19.24 -6.59
C ASP A 66 -2.61 -19.11 -5.70
N ASP A 67 -2.46 -17.99 -4.98
CA ASP A 67 -1.31 -17.70 -4.12
C ASP A 67 -1.51 -18.16 -2.65
N GLY A 68 -2.32 -19.20 -2.44
CA GLY A 68 -2.67 -19.70 -1.09
C GLY A 68 -3.87 -18.99 -0.46
N GLY A 69 -4.74 -18.41 -1.29
CA GLY A 69 -6.00 -17.77 -0.90
C GLY A 69 -5.98 -16.24 -1.01
N LEU A 70 -7.17 -15.66 -1.17
CA LEU A 70 -7.35 -14.21 -1.25
C LEU A 70 -6.77 -13.51 -0.02
N GLY A 71 -5.85 -12.57 -0.25
CA GLY A 71 -5.17 -11.90 0.85
C GLY A 71 -4.48 -10.60 0.44
N VAL A 72 -3.87 -9.97 1.44
CA VAL A 72 -2.98 -8.82 1.28
C VAL A 72 -1.81 -8.98 2.23
N ARG A 73 -0.59 -8.66 1.77
CA ARG A 73 0.63 -8.60 2.59
C ARG A 73 1.40 -7.31 2.33
N LEU A 74 2.41 -7.03 3.15
CA LEU A 74 3.36 -5.95 2.88
C LEU A 74 4.48 -6.44 1.94
N LYS A 75 4.91 -5.57 1.03
CA LYS A 75 6.02 -5.81 0.09
C LYS A 75 7.33 -6.03 0.83
N PHE A 76 7.57 -5.25 1.87
CA PHE A 76 8.75 -5.34 2.71
C PHE A 76 8.35 -5.66 4.14
N THR A 77 9.06 -6.61 4.73
CA THR A 77 9.02 -6.88 6.15
C THR A 77 9.65 -5.72 6.92
N ARG A 78 9.30 -5.56 8.21
CA ARG A 78 9.97 -4.60 9.10
C ARG A 78 11.49 -4.80 9.17
N LYS A 79 11.99 -6.02 8.90
CA LYS A 79 13.42 -6.33 8.86
C LYS A 79 14.06 -5.75 7.61
N GLU A 80 13.46 -5.92 6.44
CA GLU A 80 13.95 -5.37 5.17
C GLU A 80 13.95 -3.84 5.19
N VAL A 81 12.89 -3.20 5.71
CA VAL A 81 12.83 -1.74 5.86
C VAL A 81 13.95 -1.22 6.78
N ARG A 82 14.27 -1.94 7.88
CA ARG A 82 15.38 -1.57 8.76
C ARG A 82 16.75 -1.72 8.09
N SER A 83 16.93 -2.74 7.24
CA SER A 83 18.16 -2.95 6.50
C SER A 83 18.38 -1.87 5.43
N ILE A 84 17.32 -1.45 4.71
CA ILE A 84 17.39 -0.36 3.73
C ILE A 84 17.83 0.95 4.41
N ARG A 85 17.22 1.31 5.54
CA ARG A 85 17.60 2.52 6.30
C ARG A 85 19.04 2.51 6.82
N ARG A 86 19.63 1.34 7.01
CA ARG A 86 21.03 1.21 7.45
C ARG A 86 22.00 1.52 6.30
N LEU A 87 21.67 1.07 5.09
CA LEU A 87 22.49 1.30 3.89
C LEU A 87 22.45 2.77 3.44
N GLU A 88 21.34 3.49 3.66
CA GLU A 88 21.24 4.92 3.34
C GLU A 88 22.09 5.83 4.24
N ASN A 89 22.57 5.32 5.38
CA ASN A 89 23.43 6.06 6.33
C ASN A 89 24.90 5.65 6.24
N GLU A 90 25.31 4.88 5.23
CA GLU A 90 26.72 4.57 4.94
C GLU A 90 27.35 5.60 3.99
N GLY A 91 27.00 6.88 4.18
CA GLY A 91 27.89 7.98 3.81
C GLY A 91 29.08 7.96 4.75
N GLY A 92 30.11 7.19 4.40
CA GLY A 92 31.39 7.19 5.12
C GLY A 92 31.94 8.60 5.26
N PRO A 93 32.72 8.89 6.32
CA PRO A 93 33.32 10.22 6.49
C PRO A 93 34.04 10.61 5.20
N VAL A 94 33.74 11.80 4.69
CA VAL A 94 34.49 12.43 3.59
C VAL A 94 35.93 12.47 4.08
N GLY A 95 36.79 11.67 3.45
CA GLY A 95 38.22 11.82 3.64
C GLY A 95 38.60 13.15 3.02
N ASP A 96 38.85 14.15 3.86
CA ASP A 96 39.63 15.32 3.47
C ASP A 96 41.05 14.80 3.20
N ASP A 97 41.31 14.33 1.97
CA ASP A 97 42.66 14.10 1.48
C ASP A 97 43.09 15.39 0.76
N ASP A 98 43.65 16.30 1.55
CA ASP A 98 44.49 17.39 1.06
C ASP A 98 45.80 16.81 0.48
N ILE A 99 45.96 16.85 -0.85
CA ILE A 99 47.25 16.73 -1.55
C ILE A 99 47.48 17.96 -2.43
#